data_AF-A0A9D9DVU3-F1
#
_entry.id   AF-A0A9D9DVU3-F1
#
_cell.length_a   1.000
_cell.length_b   1.000
_cell.length_c   1.000
_cell.angle_alpha   90.00
_cell.angle_beta   90.00
_cell.angle_gamma   90.00
#
_symmetry.space_group_name_H-M   'P 1'
#
loop_
_entity.id
_entity.type
_entity.pdbx_description
1 polymer ?
#
loop_
_entity_poly.entity_id
_entity_poly.type
_entity_poly.pdbx_seq_one_letter_code
_entity_poly.pdbx_strand_id
1 'polypeptide(L)'
;MYEAWYCASLPVDAGPYKFCGLPGLILKAADTAGDYSWEATGIEKWKRPIYEKKFVLQKCSREQARKIIADLFSKPFCFVVKIGGKKVVFLDKSDSRGYREADEREFSIKNYYYYPLAELKDGEDLC
;
A
#
# COMPACT_ATOMS: atom_id res chain seq x y z
N MET A 1 4.31 -16.69 -12.46
CA MET A 1 4.79 -15.84 -13.59
C MET A 1 3.57 -15.14 -14.11
N TYR A 2 3.63 -13.89 -14.56
CA TYR A 2 2.41 -13.16 -14.93
C TYR A 2 2.33 -12.90 -16.43
N GLU A 3 1.13 -13.11 -16.98
CA GLU A 3 0.75 -12.69 -18.32
C GLU A 3 -0.14 -11.44 -18.21
N ALA A 4 0.09 -10.46 -19.09
CA ALA A 4 -0.66 -9.22 -19.11
C ALA A 4 -1.10 -8.87 -20.54
N TRP A 5 -2.34 -8.40 -20.67
CA TRP A 5 -2.91 -7.93 -21.94
C TRP A 5 -3.11 -6.41 -21.85
N TYR A 6 -2.55 -5.69 -22.81
CA TYR A 6 -2.56 -4.23 -22.85
C TYR A 6 -3.17 -3.68 -24.14
N CYS A 7 -3.66 -2.45 -24.07
CA CYS A 7 -4.34 -1.78 -25.16
C CYS A 7 -3.47 -0.63 -25.70
N ALA A 8 -2.78 -0.85 -26.82
CA ALA A 8 -1.89 0.16 -27.42
C ALA A 8 -2.64 1.39 -27.97
N SER A 9 -3.94 1.29 -28.27
CA SER A 9 -4.76 2.44 -28.66
C SER A 9 -5.10 3.38 -27.49
N LEU A 10 -4.86 2.92 -26.26
CA LEU A 10 -4.88 3.73 -25.05
C LEU A 10 -3.43 3.85 -24.54
N PRO A 11 -2.64 4.82 -25.05
CA PRO A 11 -1.20 4.94 -24.78
C PRO A 11 -0.94 5.54 -23.40
N VAL A 12 -1.54 4.94 -22.37
CA VAL A 12 -1.32 5.22 -20.97
C VAL A 12 -0.66 3.99 -20.39
N ASP A 13 0.60 4.10 -19.99
CA ASP A 13 1.43 3.03 -19.42
C ASP A 13 1.06 2.72 -17.95
N ALA A 14 -0.24 2.59 -17.70
CA ALA A 14 -0.81 2.30 -16.39
C ALA A 14 -1.38 0.88 -16.33
N GLY A 15 -1.60 0.42 -15.11
CA GLY A 15 -2.14 -0.90 -14.84
C GLY A 15 -2.41 -1.11 -13.35
N PRO A 16 -2.93 -2.28 -12.97
CA PRO A 16 -3.14 -2.63 -11.58
C PRO A 16 -1.83 -2.64 -10.79
N TYR A 17 -1.78 -1.82 -9.74
CA TYR A 17 -0.73 -1.68 -8.70
C TYR A 17 0.74 -1.88 -9.10
N LYS A 18 1.14 -3.12 -9.41
CA LYS A 18 2.53 -3.54 -9.70
C LYS A 18 2.89 -3.55 -11.20
N PHE A 19 1.92 -3.45 -12.10
CA PHE A 19 2.16 -3.62 -13.54
C PHE A 19 2.15 -2.26 -14.25
N CYS A 20 3.31 -1.87 -14.78
CA CYS A 20 3.52 -0.69 -15.61
C CYS A 20 4.64 -0.97 -16.63
N GLY A 21 4.88 -0.04 -17.57
CA GLY A 21 5.97 -0.13 -18.55
C GLY A 21 5.63 -0.86 -19.86
N LEU A 22 4.38 -1.26 -20.07
CA LEU A 22 3.90 -1.71 -21.38
C LEU A 22 3.42 -0.50 -22.22
N PRO A 23 3.48 -0.56 -23.57
CA PRO A 23 3.12 0.56 -24.46
C PRO A 23 1.62 0.97 -24.47
N GLY A 24 0.84 0.61 -23.46
CA GLY A 24 -0.56 0.97 -23.35
C GLY A 24 -1.20 0.43 -22.07
N LEU A 25 -2.48 0.75 -21.88
CA LEU A 25 -3.20 0.46 -20.64
C LEU A 25 -3.39 -1.04 -20.46
N ILE A 26 -2.95 -1.59 -19.33
CA ILE A 26 -3.17 -3.00 -19.00
C ILE A 26 -4.65 -3.19 -18.63
N LEU A 27 -5.34 -4.04 -19.39
CA LEU A 27 -6.76 -4.34 -19.19
C LEU A 27 -6.99 -5.72 -18.58
N LYS A 28 -5.96 -6.57 -18.56
CA LYS A 28 -6.01 -7.88 -17.89
C LYS A 28 -4.62 -8.29 -17.44
N ALA A 29 -4.54 -8.95 -16.30
CA ALA A 29 -3.33 -9.61 -15.82
C ALA A 29 -3.71 -10.91 -15.11
N ALA A 30 -2.98 -11.99 -15.35
CA ALA A 30 -3.21 -13.27 -14.71
C ALA A 30 -1.88 -13.93 -14.34
N ASP A 31 -1.84 -14.60 -13.19
CA ASP A 31 -0.74 -15.50 -12.89
C ASP A 31 -0.91 -16.80 -13.68
N THR A 32 0.21 -17.35 -14.14
CA THR A 32 0.28 -18.60 -14.92
C THR A 32 -0.23 -19.81 -14.14
N ALA A 33 -0.22 -19.80 -12.81
CA ALA A 33 -0.80 -20.87 -11.99
C ALA A 33 -2.33 -20.74 -11.85
N GLY A 34 -2.91 -19.61 -12.26
CA GLY A 34 -4.36 -19.37 -12.22
C GLY A 34 -4.90 -18.90 -10.87
N ASP A 35 -4.06 -18.74 -9.85
CA ASP A 35 -4.48 -18.33 -8.50
C ASP A 35 -4.96 -16.88 -8.44
N TYR A 36 -4.46 -16.03 -9.35
CA TYR A 36 -4.77 -14.61 -9.40
C TYR A 36 -5.10 -14.17 -10.82
N SER A 37 -6.27 -13.57 -10.99
CA SER A 37 -6.67 -12.93 -12.24
C SER A 37 -7.33 -11.59 -11.97
N TRP A 38 -6.92 -10.58 -12.73
CA TRP A 38 -7.52 -9.27 -12.74
C TRP A 38 -7.93 -8.91 -14.16
N GLU A 39 -9.14 -8.38 -14.33
CA GLU A 39 -9.69 -7.95 -15.61
C GLU A 39 -10.45 -6.64 -15.43
N ALA A 40 -10.21 -5.68 -16.32
CA ALA A 40 -10.91 -4.42 -16.36
C ALA A 40 -12.35 -4.65 -16.84
N THR A 41 -13.32 -4.29 -16.01
CA THR A 41 -14.75 -4.53 -16.30
C THR A 41 -15.41 -3.41 -17.10
N GLY A 42 -14.76 -2.25 -17.21
CA GLY A 42 -15.30 -1.11 -17.94
C GLY A 42 -14.39 0.11 -17.91
N ILE A 43 -14.59 0.99 -18.90
CA ILE A 43 -13.91 2.29 -19.00
C ILE A 43 -14.99 3.33 -19.23
N GLU A 44 -15.06 4.33 -18.35
CA GLU A 44 -16.02 5.41 -18.44
C GLU A 44 -15.33 6.78 -18.44
N LYS A 45 -15.96 7.75 -19.12
CA LYS A 45 -15.52 9.13 -19.06
C LYS A 45 -16.09 9.78 -17.80
N TRP A 46 -15.21 10.19 -16.90
CA TRP A 46 -15.61 10.89 -15.68
C TRP A 46 -15.40 12.40 -15.81
N LYS A 47 -16.28 13.19 -15.17
CA LYS A 47 -16.24 14.67 -15.25
C LYS A 47 -15.15 15.31 -14.39
N ARG A 48 -14.62 14.59 -13.39
CA ARG A 48 -13.55 15.09 -12.51
C ARG A 48 -12.19 14.67 -13.07
N PRO A 49 -11.17 15.52 -12.98
CA PRO A 49 -9.81 15.14 -13.37
C PRO A 49 -9.30 13.99 -12.50
N ILE A 50 -8.47 13.14 -13.10
CA ILE A 50 -7.70 12.15 -12.36
C ILE A 50 -6.57 12.90 -11.64
N TYR A 51 -6.56 12.87 -10.30
CA TYR A 51 -5.51 13.50 -9.52
C TYR A 51 -4.35 12.52 -9.37
N GLU A 52 -3.18 12.89 -9.87
CA GLU A 52 -1.95 12.21 -9.52
C GLU A 52 -1.59 12.57 -8.08
N LYS A 53 -1.45 11.54 -7.23
CA LYS A 53 -1.04 11.75 -5.84
C LYS A 53 0.45 12.10 -5.84
N LYS A 54 0.76 13.39 -5.78
CA LYS A 54 2.14 13.85 -5.57
C LYS A 54 2.59 13.44 -4.18
N PHE A 55 3.41 12.40 -4.12
CA PHE A 55 4.09 12.04 -2.87
C PHE A 55 5.12 13.12 -2.55
N VAL A 56 5.04 13.68 -1.34
CA VAL A 56 6.14 14.49 -0.81
C VAL A 56 7.24 13.50 -0.45
N LEU A 57 8.21 13.34 -1.34
CA LEU A 57 9.37 12.49 -1.09
C LEU A 57 10.23 13.15 -0.01
N GLN A 58 10.29 12.52 1.15
CA GLN A 58 11.22 12.91 2.19
C GLN A 58 12.59 12.31 1.87
N LYS A 59 13.57 13.17 1.57
CA LYS A 59 14.97 12.72 1.46
C LYS A 59 15.40 12.09 2.78
N CYS A 60 15.86 10.86 2.73
CA CYS A 60 16.39 10.11 3.86
C CYS A 60 17.49 9.16 3.37
N SER A 61 18.36 8.70 4.28
CA SER A 61 19.32 7.64 3.97
C SER A 61 18.61 6.27 3.89
N ARG A 62 19.26 5.28 3.29
CA ARG A 62 18.73 3.91 3.17
C ARG A 62 18.43 3.30 4.55
N GLU A 63 19.29 3.56 5.52
CA GLU A 63 19.14 3.09 6.91
C GLU A 63 17.96 3.77 7.59
N GLN A 64 17.78 5.08 7.36
CA GLN A 64 16.65 5.83 7.87
C GLN A 64 15.33 5.34 7.27
N ALA A 65 15.29 5.09 5.96
CA ALA A 65 14.13 4.52 5.28
C ALA A 65 13.78 3.13 5.85
N ARG A 66 14.77 2.25 5.99
CA ARG A 66 14.57 0.92 6.61
C ARG A 66 14.00 1.01 8.01
N LYS A 67 14.53 1.91 8.84
CA LYS A 67 14.02 2.15 10.20
C LYS A 67 12.59 2.68 10.18
N ILE A 68 12.28 3.64 9.32
CA ILE A 68 10.93 4.20 9.18
C ILE A 68 9.93 3.12 8.77
N ILE A 69 10.29 2.29 7.79
CA ILE A 69 9.46 1.19 7.33
C ILE A 69 9.31 0.16 8.46
N ALA A 70 10.38 -0.21 9.16
CA ALA A 70 10.30 -1.11 10.32
C ALA A 70 9.41 -0.56 11.44
N ASP A 71 9.51 0.74 11.75
CA ASP A 71 8.66 1.41 12.74
C ASP A 71 7.18 1.41 12.30
N LEU A 72 6.91 1.71 11.02
CA LEU A 72 5.57 1.67 10.43
C LEU A 72 4.95 0.27 10.56
N PHE A 73 5.70 -0.78 10.21
CA PHE A 73 5.19 -2.15 10.23
C PHE A 73 5.22 -2.80 11.61
N SER A 74 6.06 -2.35 12.55
CA SER A 74 6.04 -2.88 13.92
C SER A 74 4.98 -2.21 14.78
N LYS A 75 4.80 -0.89 14.63
CA LYS A 75 3.90 -0.06 15.44
C LYS A 75 3.24 1.03 14.59
N PRO A 76 2.24 0.68 13.74
CA PRO A 76 1.69 1.59 12.74
C PRO A 76 1.00 2.80 13.36
N PHE A 77 0.31 2.63 14.47
CA PHE A 77 -0.40 3.73 15.13
C PHE A 77 0.54 4.65 15.90
N CYS A 78 1.58 4.09 16.55
CA CYS A 78 2.65 4.90 17.13
C CYS A 78 3.38 5.69 16.04
N PHE A 79 3.62 5.08 14.88
CA PHE A 79 4.17 5.75 13.71
C PHE A 79 3.27 6.89 13.24
N VAL A 80 1.96 6.65 13.08
CA VAL A 80 0.97 7.69 12.70
C VAL A 80 1.01 8.88 13.66
N VAL A 81 1.06 8.65 14.98
CA VAL A 81 1.18 9.74 15.96
C VAL A 81 2.52 10.47 15.83
N LYS A 82 3.64 9.75 15.64
CA LYS A 82 4.97 10.35 15.43
C LYS A 82 5.03 11.26 14.20
N ILE A 83 4.31 10.93 13.12
CA ILE A 83 4.24 11.75 11.91
C ILE A 83 3.18 12.87 11.97
N GLY A 84 2.62 13.14 13.16
CA GLY A 84 1.65 14.22 13.37
C GLY A 84 0.18 13.81 13.18
N GLY A 85 -0.09 12.52 13.03
CA GLY A 85 -1.45 11.97 13.04
C GLY A 85 -2.11 12.03 14.42
N LYS A 86 -3.44 11.99 14.45
CA LYS A 86 -4.20 11.99 15.70
C LYS A 86 -4.12 10.61 16.38
N LYS A 87 -4.20 10.60 17.71
CA LYS A 87 -4.32 9.36 18.50
C LYS A 87 -5.54 8.55 18.05
N VAL A 88 -5.37 7.24 17.95
CA VAL A 88 -6.46 6.30 17.66
C VAL A 88 -7.10 5.86 18.96
N VAL A 89 -8.43 5.96 19.00
CA VAL A 89 -9.28 5.57 20.13
C VAL A 89 -10.35 4.61 19.63
N PHE A 90 -10.75 3.68 20.48
CA PHE A 90 -11.90 2.81 20.23
C PHE A 90 -13.10 3.32 21.02
N LEU A 91 -14.27 3.21 20.40
CA LEU A 91 -15.52 3.43 21.12
C LEU A 91 -15.68 2.33 22.17
N ASP A 92 -15.82 2.74 23.42
CA ASP A 92 -16.01 1.85 24.55
C ASP A 92 -17.12 2.41 25.42
N LYS A 93 -18.26 1.72 25.40
CA LYS A 93 -19.46 2.12 26.14
C LYS A 93 -19.35 1.79 27.64
N SER A 94 -18.33 1.05 28.06
CA SER A 94 -18.08 0.72 29.46
C SER A 94 -17.17 1.74 30.16
N ASP A 95 -16.36 2.49 29.40
CA ASP A 95 -15.59 3.63 29.91
C ASP A 95 -16.53 4.84 30.08
N SER A 96 -16.39 5.57 31.18
CA SER A 96 -17.17 6.78 31.48
C SER A 96 -17.00 7.88 30.42
N ARG A 97 -15.89 7.85 29.66
CA ARG A 97 -15.60 8.78 28.56
C ARG A 97 -16.19 8.32 27.23
N GLY A 98 -16.75 7.12 27.14
CA GLY A 98 -17.32 6.55 25.91
C GLY A 98 -16.29 6.07 24.88
N TYR A 99 -15.01 6.17 25.20
CA TYR A 99 -13.91 5.68 24.39
C TYR A 99 -12.74 5.24 25.26
N ARG A 100 -11.94 4.30 24.75
CA ARG A 100 -10.65 3.90 25.33
C ARG A 100 -9.52 4.09 24.33
N GLU A 101 -8.32 4.35 24.84
CA GLU A 101 -7.13 4.37 24.00
C GLU A 101 -6.76 2.94 23.58
N ALA A 102 -6.18 2.86 22.39
CA ALA A 102 -5.54 1.69 21.83
C ALA A 102 -4.38 1.15 22.72
N ASP A 103 -4.41 -0.10 23.19
CA ASP A 103 -3.25 -0.77 23.84
C ASP A 103 -2.27 -1.25 22.75
N GLU A 104 -0.96 -1.05 22.92
CA GLU A 104 0.10 -1.47 21.98
C GLU A 104 -0.02 -2.94 21.52
N ARG A 105 -0.58 -3.84 22.34
CA ARG A 105 -0.75 -5.27 22.05
C ARG A 105 -1.88 -5.59 21.08
N GLU A 106 -2.95 -4.79 21.07
CA GLU A 106 -4.11 -5.01 20.18
C GLU A 106 -3.80 -4.68 18.72
N PHE A 107 -2.64 -4.06 18.44
CA PHE A 107 -2.27 -3.55 17.11
C PHE A 107 -0.92 -4.04 16.61
N SER A 108 -0.36 -5.09 17.21
CA SER A 108 0.78 -5.77 16.62
C SER A 108 0.39 -6.30 15.25
N ILE A 109 1.01 -5.75 14.21
CA ILE A 109 0.72 -5.97 12.79
C ILE A 109 0.83 -7.43 12.32
N LYS A 110 1.38 -8.34 13.15
CA LYS A 110 1.51 -9.77 12.81
C LYS A 110 0.22 -10.40 12.25
N ASN A 111 -0.95 -9.84 12.56
CA ASN A 111 -2.23 -10.34 12.07
C ASN A 111 -2.83 -9.58 10.86
N TYR A 112 -2.33 -8.40 10.49
CA TYR A 112 -3.04 -7.52 9.54
C TYR A 112 -2.26 -7.16 8.27
N TYR A 113 -0.93 -7.11 8.29
CA TYR A 113 -0.16 -6.75 7.10
C TYR A 113 1.08 -7.63 6.91
N TYR A 114 1.24 -8.12 5.69
CA TYR A 114 2.50 -8.69 5.22
C TYR A 114 3.60 -7.63 5.33
N TYR A 115 4.68 -7.93 6.05
CA TYR A 115 5.83 -7.05 6.22
C TYR A 115 6.89 -7.40 5.16
N PRO A 116 7.02 -6.63 4.06
CA PRO A 116 7.81 -7.06 2.92
C PRO A 116 9.33 -7.08 3.18
N LEU A 117 9.79 -6.37 4.21
CA LEU A 117 11.19 -6.41 4.65
C LEU A 117 11.51 -7.62 5.54
N ALA A 118 10.51 -8.40 5.98
CA ALA A 118 10.74 -9.58 6.82
C ALA A 118 11.48 -10.71 6.08
N GLU A 119 11.34 -10.76 4.76
CA GLU A 119 11.84 -11.84 3.92
C GLU A 119 13.06 -11.43 3.07
N LEU A 120 13.45 -10.15 3.09
CA LEU A 120 14.62 -9.67 2.36
C LEU A 120 15.90 -10.10 3.05
N LYS A 121 16.80 -10.71 2.28
CA LYS A 121 18.17 -10.99 2.76
C LYS A 121 18.97 -9.71 2.82
N ASP A 122 20.01 -9.70 3.64
CA ASP A 122 20.95 -8.59 3.72
C ASP A 122 21.47 -8.23 2.32
N GLY A 123 21.10 -7.04 1.84
CA GLY A 123 21.49 -6.51 0.54
C GLY A 123 20.40 -6.50 -0.54
N GLU A 124 19.28 -7.19 -0.35
CA GLU A 124 18.15 -7.17 -1.30
C GLU A 124 17.27 -5.91 -1.11
N ASP A 125 16.77 -5.36 -2.21
CA ASP A 125 15.88 -4.20 -2.26
C ASP A 125 14.48 -4.59 -2.74
N LEU A 126 13.46 -3.90 -2.23
CA LEU A 126 12.10 -3.95 -2.77
C LEU A 126 12.02 -3.05 -4.00
N CYS A 127 12.40 -3.62 -5.15
CA CYS A 127 12.56 -2.99 -6.46
C CYS A 127 13.72 -1.98 -6.57
#